data_AF-A0A3A4P7V5-F1
#
_entry.id   AF-A0A3A4P7V5-F1
#
_cell.length_a   1.000
_cell.length_b   1.000
_cell.length_c   1.000
_cell.angle_alpha   90.00
_cell.angle_beta   90.00
_cell.angle_gamma   90.00
#
_symmetry.space_group_name_H-M   'P 1'
#
loop_
_entity.id
_entity.type
_entity.pdbx_description
1 polymer ?
#
loop_
_entity_poly.entity_id
_entity_poly.type
_entity_poly.pdbx_seq_one_letter_code
_entity_poly.pdbx_strand_id
1 'polypeptide(L)'
;IRVEFSVPRDAYGADVPGRLAGHNHTLYIAWGKNAEEALTRALQLAAEDAIQHHRAATSDILSSMDIATGNDEFDKALRWAAFSGWSLVTREYGLGIWAGLPWFRDNWGRDTFIALPGILLVTGHFAEAREIIRTFANRQNTDPTSPDFGRIPNRWRSPGFLEKGRLDVLTLILTRVKKRVGES
;
A
#
# COMPACT_ATOMS: atom_id res chain seq x y z
N ILE A 1 8.42 -10.29 -7.51
CA ILE A 1 8.60 -10.62 -8.95
C ILE A 1 9.35 -11.94 -9.00
N ARG A 2 8.73 -13.03 -9.48
CA ARG A 2 9.47 -14.25 -9.81
C ARG A 2 10.07 -14.02 -11.18
N VAL A 3 11.39 -13.81 -11.24
CA VAL A 3 12.10 -13.72 -12.51
C VAL A 3 12.61 -15.11 -12.82
N GLU A 4 11.93 -15.79 -13.74
CA GLU A 4 12.40 -17.07 -14.26
C GLU A 4 13.44 -16.79 -15.35
N PHE A 5 14.69 -17.06 -15.05
CA PHE A 5 15.75 -17.06 -16.05
C PHE A 5 15.84 -18.45 -16.67
N SER A 6 15.42 -18.59 -17.92
CA SER A 6 15.80 -19.73 -18.75
C SER A 6 17.03 -19.34 -19.53
N VAL A 7 18.18 -19.92 -19.20
CA VAL A 7 19.39 -19.78 -20.03
C VAL A 7 19.25 -20.75 -21.21
N PRO A 8 19.20 -20.28 -22.47
CA PRO A 8 19.14 -21.16 -23.64
C PRO A 8 20.29 -22.15 -23.60
N ARG A 9 20.03 -23.42 -23.96
CA ARG A 9 21.01 -24.52 -23.84
C ARG A 9 22.24 -24.34 -24.72
N ASP A 10 22.16 -23.44 -25.69
CA ASP A 10 22.88 -23.43 -26.96
C ASP A 10 23.62 -22.11 -27.28
N ALA A 11 23.53 -21.08 -26.41
CA ALA A 11 24.19 -19.79 -26.66
C ALA A 11 25.70 -19.74 -26.32
N TYR A 12 26.21 -20.68 -25.53
CA TYR A 12 27.63 -20.76 -25.18
C TYR A 12 28.09 -22.22 -25.14
N GLY A 13 29.22 -22.50 -25.80
CA GLY A 13 29.84 -23.82 -25.89
C GLY A 13 30.06 -24.50 -24.54
N ALA A 14 30.21 -25.82 -24.58
CA ALA A 14 30.23 -26.72 -23.45
C ALA A 14 31.17 -26.29 -22.29
N ASP A 15 30.69 -26.56 -21.07
CA ASP A 15 31.37 -26.48 -19.77
C ASP A 15 31.88 -25.12 -19.30
N VAL A 16 30.96 -24.31 -18.78
CA VAL A 16 31.27 -23.35 -17.71
C VAL A 16 31.08 -24.07 -16.37
N PRO A 17 32.14 -24.24 -15.54
CA PRO A 17 32.04 -24.83 -14.21
C PRO A 17 31.07 -24.00 -13.34
N GLY A 18 30.05 -24.64 -12.77
CA GLY A 18 29.01 -23.98 -11.97
C GLY A 18 27.61 -23.96 -12.59
N ARG A 19 27.39 -24.62 -13.73
CA ARG A 19 26.07 -24.78 -14.37
C ARG A 19 25.14 -25.61 -13.46
N LEU A 20 24.33 -24.93 -12.63
CA LEU A 20 23.25 -25.56 -11.88
C LEU A 20 22.16 -25.99 -12.89
N ALA A 21 21.97 -27.31 -13.02
CA ALA A 21 21.03 -27.89 -13.97
C ALA A 21 19.59 -27.50 -13.64
N GLY A 22 18.88 -26.83 -14.56
CA GLY A 22 17.40 -26.82 -14.62
C GLY A 22 16.62 -26.55 -13.31
N HIS A 23 17.20 -25.81 -12.37
CA HIS A 23 16.54 -25.50 -11.10
C HIS A 23 15.87 -24.13 -11.19
N ASN A 24 14.62 -24.03 -10.71
CA ASN A 24 13.99 -22.75 -10.49
C ASN A 24 14.83 -21.96 -9.47
N HIS A 25 15.51 -20.91 -9.93
CA HIS A 25 16.26 -20.03 -9.05
C HIS A 25 15.35 -18.91 -8.54
N THR A 26 15.48 -18.60 -7.25
CA THR A 26 14.80 -17.48 -6.62
C THR A 26 15.81 -16.40 -6.30
N LEU A 27 15.59 -15.18 -6.80
CA LEU A 27 16.42 -14.01 -6.51
C LEU A 27 15.72 -13.12 -5.48
N TYR A 28 16.39 -12.88 -4.35
CA TYR A 28 15.99 -11.90 -3.35
C TYR A 28 16.83 -10.62 -3.49
N ILE A 29 16.16 -9.48 -3.68
CA ILE A 29 16.80 -8.16 -3.73
C ILE A 29 16.30 -7.36 -2.54
N ALA A 30 17.23 -6.79 -1.77
CA ALA A 30 16.92 -5.98 -0.60
C ALA A 30 17.74 -4.68 -0.61
N TRP A 31 17.23 -3.68 0.11
CA TRP A 31 17.87 -2.38 0.31
C TRP A 31 18.16 -2.17 1.80
N GLY A 32 19.25 -1.47 2.09
CA GLY A 32 19.69 -1.08 3.42
C GLY A 32 20.56 0.19 3.36
N LYS A 33 20.88 0.80 4.50
CA LYS A 33 21.72 2.01 4.55
C LYS A 33 23.17 1.73 4.13
N ASN A 34 23.59 0.47 4.21
CA ASN A 34 24.89 -0.03 3.79
C ASN A 34 24.76 -1.48 3.25
N ALA A 35 25.86 -2.00 2.71
CA ALA A 35 25.90 -3.33 2.09
C ALA A 35 25.61 -4.48 3.08
N GLU A 36 26.07 -4.36 4.32
CA GLU A 36 25.87 -5.36 5.37
C GLU A 36 24.38 -5.49 5.76
N GLU A 37 23.70 -4.35 5.93
CA GLU A 37 22.26 -4.31 6.19
C GLU A 37 21.45 -4.89 5.01
N ALA A 38 21.80 -4.52 3.78
CA ALA A 38 21.14 -5.04 2.58
C ALA A 38 21.32 -6.56 2.45
N LEU A 39 22.53 -7.08 2.71
CA LEU A 39 22.83 -8.51 2.68
C LEU A 39 22.06 -9.27 3.77
N THR A 40 22.10 -8.77 5.00
CA THR A 40 21.37 -9.35 6.14
C THR A 40 19.88 -9.49 5.82
N ARG A 41 19.29 -8.43 5.25
CA ARG A 41 17.88 -8.42 4.87
C ARG A 41 17.58 -9.38 3.72
N ALA A 42 18.44 -9.48 2.71
CA ALA A 42 18.25 -10.43 1.61
C ALA A 42 18.30 -11.89 2.11
N LEU A 43 19.25 -12.20 3.01
CA LEU A 43 19.36 -13.53 3.63
C LEU A 43 18.16 -13.85 4.51
N GLN A 44 17.65 -12.88 5.27
CA GLN A 44 16.44 -13.04 6.06
C GLN A 44 15.22 -13.36 5.17
N LEU A 45 15.01 -12.60 4.09
CA LEU A 45 13.92 -12.87 3.15
C LEU A 45 13.99 -14.27 2.55
N ALA A 46 15.20 -14.77 2.29
CA ALA A 46 15.42 -16.12 1.79
C ALA A 46 15.12 -17.19 2.86
N ALA A 47 15.58 -16.97 4.09
CA ALA A 47 15.37 -17.89 5.21
C ALA A 47 13.89 -18.01 5.61
N GLU A 48 13.12 -16.93 5.47
CA GLU A 48 11.70 -16.86 5.83
C GLU A 48 10.75 -17.25 4.68
N ASP A 49 11.26 -17.67 3.52
CA ASP A 49 10.46 -17.88 2.31
C ASP A 49 9.49 -16.70 2.02
N ALA A 50 10.05 -15.49 1.98
CA ALA A 50 9.28 -14.26 1.89
C ALA A 50 8.37 -14.19 0.63
N ILE A 51 8.64 -15.00 -0.40
CA ILE A 51 7.75 -15.12 -1.56
C ILE A 51 6.44 -15.80 -1.17
N GLN A 52 6.48 -16.90 -0.40
CA GLN A 52 5.26 -17.56 0.04
C GLN A 52 4.51 -16.70 1.04
N HIS A 53 5.20 -16.02 1.96
CA HIS A 53 4.55 -15.05 2.83
C HIS A 53 3.86 -13.93 2.05
N HIS A 54 4.50 -13.39 1.01
CA HIS A 54 3.89 -12.36 0.16
C HIS A 54 2.67 -12.89 -0.63
N ARG A 55 2.74 -14.12 -1.13
CA ARG A 55 1.60 -14.77 -1.80
C ARG A 55 0.44 -15.00 -0.86
N ALA A 56 0.71 -15.51 0.34
CA ALA A 56 -0.29 -15.71 1.38
C ALA A 56 -0.97 -14.38 1.74
N ALA A 57 -0.19 -13.34 2.07
CA ALA A 57 -0.73 -12.02 2.37
C ALA A 57 -1.59 -11.44 1.23
N THR A 58 -1.13 -11.58 -0.02
CA THR A 58 -1.90 -11.13 -1.20
C THR A 58 -3.20 -11.93 -1.36
N SER A 59 -3.13 -13.25 -1.14
CA SER A 59 -4.29 -14.14 -1.20
C SER A 59 -5.30 -13.80 -0.11
N ASP A 60 -4.85 -13.52 1.12
CA ASP A 60 -5.71 -13.14 2.24
C ASP A 60 -6.49 -11.87 1.90
N ILE A 61 -5.81 -10.85 1.39
CA ILE A 61 -6.45 -9.61 0.94
C ILE A 61 -7.46 -9.86 -0.17
N LEU A 62 -7.09 -10.63 -1.20
CA LEU A 62 -7.96 -10.88 -2.34
C LEU A 62 -9.13 -11.81 -2.02
N SER A 63 -8.97 -12.73 -1.06
CA SER A 63 -10.04 -13.63 -0.62
C SER A 63 -11.17 -12.89 0.10
N SER A 64 -10.84 -11.77 0.78
CA SER A 64 -11.84 -10.88 1.38
C SER A 64 -12.73 -10.16 0.34
N MET A 65 -12.36 -10.20 -0.94
CA MET A 65 -13.01 -9.51 -2.06
C MET A 65 -13.72 -10.47 -3.03
N ASP A 66 -14.02 -11.70 -2.60
CA ASP A 66 -14.62 -12.70 -3.46
C ASP A 66 -16.08 -12.33 -3.81
N ILE A 67 -16.25 -11.64 -4.93
CA ILE A 67 -17.53 -11.26 -5.50
C ILE A 67 -17.71 -12.07 -6.78
N ALA A 68 -18.89 -12.69 -6.91
CA ALA A 68 -19.34 -13.34 -8.12
C ALA A 68 -20.46 -12.50 -8.74
N THR A 69 -20.15 -11.77 -9.81
CA THR A 69 -21.15 -10.99 -10.55
C THR A 69 -21.82 -11.79 -11.68
N GLY A 70 -21.35 -13.02 -11.93
CA GLY A 70 -21.72 -13.80 -13.12
C GLY A 70 -20.96 -13.37 -14.38
N ASN A 71 -19.97 -12.48 -14.25
CA ASN A 71 -19.05 -12.09 -15.31
C ASN A 71 -17.61 -12.17 -14.79
N ASP A 72 -16.87 -13.19 -15.24
CA ASP A 72 -15.50 -13.47 -14.81
C ASP A 72 -14.52 -12.32 -15.09
N GLU A 73 -14.72 -11.60 -16.20
CA GLU A 73 -13.86 -10.47 -16.55
C GLU A 73 -14.07 -9.31 -15.57
N PHE A 74 -15.32 -9.05 -15.19
CA PHE A 74 -15.65 -8.02 -14.21
C PHE A 74 -15.12 -8.38 -12.81
N ASP A 75 -15.30 -9.63 -12.39
CA ASP A 75 -14.80 -10.13 -11.09
C ASP A 75 -13.26 -10.05 -11.04
N LYS A 76 -12.58 -10.38 -12.14
CA LYS A 76 -11.13 -10.23 -12.28
C LYS A 76 -10.69 -8.77 -12.25
N ALA A 77 -11.40 -7.88 -12.94
CA ALA A 77 -11.11 -6.45 -12.96
C ALA A 77 -11.22 -5.83 -11.55
N LEU A 78 -12.23 -6.25 -10.77
CA LEU A 78 -12.40 -5.79 -9.39
C LEU A 78 -11.25 -6.25 -8.48
N ARG A 79 -10.80 -7.50 -8.60
CA ARG A 79 -9.62 -8.00 -7.86
C ARG A 79 -8.35 -7.22 -8.19
N TRP A 80 -8.14 -6.91 -9.47
CA TRP A 80 -7.01 -6.06 -9.89
C TRP A 80 -7.11 -4.65 -9.31
N ALA A 81 -8.30 -4.02 -9.36
CA ALA A 81 -8.52 -2.70 -8.78
C ALA A 81 -8.24 -2.68 -7.27
N ALA A 82 -8.71 -3.70 -6.54
CA ALA A 82 -8.47 -3.87 -5.12
C ALA A 82 -6.98 -4.03 -4.79
N PHE A 83 -6.28 -4.93 -5.51
CA PHE A 83 -4.84 -5.14 -5.33
C PHE A 83 -4.02 -3.89 -5.66
N SER A 84 -4.33 -3.23 -6.77
CA SER A 84 -3.67 -1.97 -7.16
C SER A 84 -3.87 -0.88 -6.11
N GLY A 85 -5.08 -0.72 -5.56
CA GLY A 85 -5.34 0.20 -4.47
C GLY A 85 -4.57 -0.15 -3.19
N TRP A 86 -4.61 -1.42 -2.77
CA TRP A 86 -3.88 -1.89 -1.59
C TRP A 86 -2.36 -1.69 -1.70
N SER A 87 -1.78 -1.83 -2.90
CA SER A 87 -0.35 -1.61 -3.13
C SER A 87 0.11 -0.16 -2.87
N LEU A 88 -0.83 0.79 -2.78
CA LEU A 88 -0.57 2.19 -2.43
C LEU A 88 -0.68 2.47 -0.92
N VAL A 89 -1.09 1.49 -0.12
CA VAL A 89 -1.06 1.56 1.35
C VAL A 89 0.41 1.56 1.79
N THR A 90 0.79 2.57 2.58
CA THR A 90 2.19 2.80 2.97
C THR A 90 2.32 3.10 4.45
N ARG A 91 3.50 2.82 5.01
CA ARG A 91 3.89 3.17 6.39
C ARG A 91 5.06 4.16 6.46
N GLU A 92 5.55 4.67 5.33
CA GLU A 92 6.79 5.48 5.26
C GLU A 92 6.74 6.71 6.20
N TYR A 93 5.57 7.32 6.37
CA TYR A 93 5.36 8.46 7.27
C TYR A 93 4.09 8.23 8.13
N GLY A 94 4.02 7.08 8.79
CA GLY A 94 2.79 6.59 9.40
C GLY A 94 1.84 5.96 8.37
N LEU A 95 0.83 5.23 8.84
CA LEU A 95 -0.08 4.52 7.94
C LEU A 95 -0.94 5.52 7.15
N GLY A 96 -0.95 5.34 5.82
CA GLY A 96 -1.73 6.12 4.89
C GLY A 96 -1.85 5.45 3.53
N ILE A 97 -2.45 6.15 2.57
CA ILE A 97 -2.61 5.70 1.18
C ILE A 97 -2.02 6.79 0.28
N TRP A 98 -0.99 6.44 -0.49
CA TRP A 98 -0.45 7.35 -1.50
C TRP A 98 -1.48 7.63 -2.58
N ALA A 99 -1.54 8.90 -3.01
CA ALA A 99 -2.46 9.31 -4.07
C ALA A 99 -2.08 8.71 -5.45
N GLY A 100 -0.83 8.29 -5.64
CA GLY A 100 -0.42 7.55 -6.83
C GLY A 100 1.09 7.56 -7.10
N LEU A 101 1.55 6.62 -7.92
CA LEU A 101 2.95 6.54 -8.34
C LEU A 101 3.14 7.04 -9.78
N PRO A 102 4.35 7.55 -10.13
CA PRO A 102 5.49 7.80 -9.25
C PRO A 102 5.47 9.19 -8.59
N TRP A 103 4.63 10.11 -9.09
CA TRP A 103 4.70 11.55 -8.77
C TRP A 103 3.91 11.97 -7.51
N PHE A 104 2.97 11.13 -7.05
CA PHE A 104 2.07 11.44 -5.94
C PHE A 104 2.31 10.54 -4.72
N ARG A 105 3.59 10.39 -4.35
CA ARG A 105 4.06 9.72 -3.11
C ARG A 105 3.76 10.51 -1.83
N ASP A 106 2.60 11.14 -1.80
CA ASP A 106 2.10 11.97 -0.71
C ASP A 106 0.78 11.40 -0.21
N ASN A 107 0.48 11.61 1.07
CA ASN A 107 -0.83 11.33 1.61
C ASN A 107 -1.72 12.55 1.38
N TRP A 108 -2.60 12.46 0.40
CA TRP A 108 -3.63 13.46 0.14
C TRP A 108 -4.91 13.05 0.86
N GLY A 109 -5.37 13.86 1.83
CA GLY A 109 -6.52 13.53 2.64
C GLY A 109 -7.76 13.21 1.81
N ARG A 110 -8.14 14.10 0.88
CA ARG A 110 -9.25 13.85 -0.05
C ARG A 110 -9.14 12.47 -0.73
N ASP A 111 -8.00 12.19 -1.35
CA ASP A 111 -7.76 10.98 -2.14
C ASP A 111 -7.76 9.73 -1.24
N THR A 112 -7.11 9.82 -0.07
CA THR A 112 -7.14 8.78 0.96
C THR A 112 -8.57 8.47 1.37
N PHE A 113 -9.40 9.46 1.72
CA PHE A 113 -10.76 9.20 2.21
C PHE A 113 -11.77 8.83 1.11
N ILE A 114 -11.47 9.11 -0.15
CA ILE A 114 -12.22 8.55 -1.29
C ILE A 114 -11.88 7.07 -1.46
N ALA A 115 -10.60 6.70 -1.36
CA ALA A 115 -10.13 5.35 -1.62
C ALA A 115 -10.31 4.39 -0.43
N LEU A 116 -10.24 4.91 0.81
CA LEU A 116 -10.31 4.15 2.07
C LEU A 116 -11.48 3.14 2.11
N PRO A 117 -12.72 3.49 1.72
CA PRO A 117 -13.83 2.54 1.80
C PRO A 117 -13.62 1.34 0.89
N GLY A 118 -13.15 1.56 -0.34
CA GLY A 118 -12.92 0.52 -1.35
C GLY A 118 -11.68 -0.33 -1.06
N ILE A 119 -10.62 0.28 -0.51
CA ILE A 119 -9.35 -0.41 -0.29
C ILE A 119 -9.34 -1.14 1.06
N LEU A 120 -9.91 -0.58 2.12
CA LEU A 120 -9.78 -1.11 3.48
C LEU A 120 -11.09 -1.48 4.17
N LEU A 121 -12.21 -0.77 3.92
CA LEU A 121 -13.45 -1.08 4.64
C LEU A 121 -14.18 -2.29 4.05
N VAL A 122 -14.38 -2.31 2.73
CA VAL A 122 -15.07 -3.44 2.07
C VAL A 122 -14.20 -4.70 2.04
N THR A 123 -12.89 -4.58 2.19
CA THR A 123 -11.91 -5.69 2.28
C THR A 123 -11.71 -6.19 3.71
N GLY A 124 -12.41 -5.63 4.71
CA GLY A 124 -12.29 -6.06 6.11
C GLY A 124 -11.03 -5.61 6.86
N HIS A 125 -10.17 -4.77 6.28
CA HIS A 125 -8.96 -4.22 6.90
C HIS A 125 -9.27 -3.03 7.83
N PHE A 126 -10.16 -3.26 8.79
CA PHE A 126 -10.66 -2.21 9.68
C PHE A 126 -9.60 -1.65 10.63
N ALA A 127 -8.60 -2.46 11.00
CA ALA A 127 -7.52 -2.02 11.89
C ALA A 127 -6.67 -0.94 11.22
N GLU A 128 -6.26 -1.19 9.97
CA GLU A 128 -5.56 -0.25 9.11
C GLU A 128 -6.41 0.98 8.82
N ALA A 129 -7.69 0.80 8.48
CA ALA A 129 -8.58 1.93 8.23
C ALA A 129 -8.68 2.87 9.45
N ARG A 130 -8.81 2.29 10.65
CA ARG A 130 -8.83 3.03 11.92
C ARG A 130 -7.50 3.74 12.17
N GLU A 131 -6.37 3.10 11.91
CA GLU A 131 -5.05 3.70 12.06
C GLU A 131 -4.86 4.88 11.09
N ILE A 132 -5.29 4.78 9.83
CA ILE A 132 -5.26 5.90 8.88
C ILE A 132 -6.10 7.08 9.36
N ILE A 133 -7.35 6.82 9.78
CA ILE A 133 -8.23 7.87 10.33
C ILE A 133 -7.54 8.58 11.52
N ARG A 134 -6.93 7.81 12.42
CA ARG A 134 -6.18 8.36 13.56
C ARG A 134 -4.94 9.15 13.13
N THR A 135 -4.20 8.68 12.13
CA THR A 135 -3.05 9.39 11.56
C THR A 135 -3.44 10.79 11.07
N PHE A 136 -4.57 10.92 10.37
CA PHE A 136 -5.09 12.22 9.96
C PHE A 136 -5.63 13.05 11.13
N ALA A 137 -6.40 12.44 12.04
CA ALA A 137 -6.96 13.14 13.20
C ALA A 137 -5.88 13.72 14.12
N ASN A 138 -4.78 13.00 14.34
CA ASN A 138 -3.64 13.46 15.14
C ASN A 138 -2.89 14.66 14.52
N ARG A 139 -3.22 15.04 13.29
CA ARG A 139 -2.68 16.23 12.60
C ARG A 139 -3.66 17.40 12.59
N GLN A 140 -4.78 17.27 13.29
CA GLN A 140 -5.69 18.40 13.49
C GLN A 140 -4.95 19.55 14.17
N ASN A 141 -5.14 20.76 13.67
CA ASN A 141 -4.65 21.95 14.33
C ASN A 141 -5.44 22.19 15.63
N THR A 142 -4.77 22.08 16.76
CA THR A 142 -5.37 22.24 18.09
C THR A 142 -5.07 23.60 18.73
N ASP A 143 -4.39 24.51 18.03
CA ASP A 143 -4.11 25.87 18.52
C ASP A 143 -5.37 26.74 18.41
N PRO A 144 -6.00 27.11 19.54
CA PRO A 144 -7.25 27.87 19.54
C PRO A 144 -7.09 29.30 19.02
N THR A 145 -5.86 29.81 18.92
CA THR A 145 -5.56 31.15 18.38
C THR A 145 -5.36 31.14 16.86
N SER A 146 -5.26 29.95 16.26
CA SER A 146 -5.02 29.80 14.84
C SER A 146 -6.29 30.04 14.02
N PRO A 147 -6.22 30.76 12.88
CA PRO A 147 -7.33 30.83 11.93
C PRO A 147 -7.66 29.46 11.31
N ASP A 148 -6.77 28.48 11.48
CA ASP A 148 -6.94 27.10 11.03
C ASP A 148 -7.32 26.15 12.18
N PHE A 149 -7.74 26.66 13.35
CA PHE A 149 -8.16 25.82 14.49
C PHE A 149 -9.20 24.77 14.06
N GLY A 150 -8.98 23.52 14.47
CA GLY A 150 -9.83 22.38 14.15
C GLY A 150 -9.63 21.78 12.76
N ARG A 151 -8.80 22.37 11.89
CA ARG A 151 -8.57 21.86 10.52
C ARG A 151 -7.61 20.68 10.47
N ILE A 152 -7.84 19.75 9.55
CA ILE A 152 -6.91 18.66 9.22
C ILE A 152 -6.26 18.98 7.85
N PRO A 153 -4.93 18.87 7.73
CA PRO A 153 -4.23 19.18 6.49
C PRO A 153 -4.67 18.25 5.34
N ASN A 154 -4.91 18.82 4.16
CA ASN A 154 -5.27 18.05 2.97
C ASN A 154 -4.10 17.30 2.33
N ARG A 155 -2.86 17.60 2.71
CA ARG A 155 -1.68 16.89 2.22
C ARG A 155 -0.60 16.80 3.29
N TRP A 156 0.02 15.62 3.36
CA TRP A 156 1.09 15.29 4.28
C TRP A 156 2.17 14.48 3.54
N ARG A 157 3.43 14.96 3.58
CA ARG A 157 4.56 14.40 2.82
C ARG A 157 5.67 13.84 3.70
N SER A 158 5.96 14.45 4.84
CA SER A 158 7.05 14.05 5.74
C SER A 158 6.88 14.68 7.13
N PRO A 159 7.53 14.15 8.19
CA PRO A 159 7.57 14.81 9.50
C PRO A 159 8.02 16.27 9.34
N GLY A 160 7.15 17.22 9.71
CA GLY A 160 7.41 18.65 9.62
C GLY A 160 6.87 19.36 8.36
N PHE A 161 6.40 18.64 7.34
CA PHE A 161 5.72 19.25 6.19
C PHE A 161 4.20 19.07 6.29
N LEU A 162 3.53 20.13 6.75
CA LEU A 162 2.07 20.26 6.71
C LEU A 162 1.72 21.36 5.71
N GLU A 163 1.12 21.00 4.58
CA GLU A 163 0.65 22.01 3.64
C GLU A 163 -0.61 22.69 4.19
N LYS A 164 -0.50 23.99 4.50
CA LYS A 164 -1.67 24.84 4.81
C LYS A 164 -2.39 25.19 3.50
N GLY A 165 -3.26 24.30 3.05
CA GLY A 165 -4.11 24.50 1.88
C GLY A 165 -5.50 25.05 2.23
N ARG A 166 -6.15 25.69 1.26
CA ARG A 166 -7.53 26.25 1.33
C ARG A 166 -8.63 25.19 1.50
N LEU A 167 -8.29 23.91 1.37
CA LEU A 167 -9.18 22.76 1.45
C LEU A 167 -8.81 21.95 2.69
N ASP A 168 -9.76 21.79 3.60
CA ASP A 168 -9.66 20.97 4.81
C ASP A 168 -10.42 19.66 4.60
N VAL A 169 -9.79 18.55 4.99
CA VAL A 169 -10.32 17.19 4.86
C VAL A 169 -11.52 16.95 5.79
N LEU A 170 -11.71 17.76 6.85
CA LEU A 170 -12.89 17.67 7.73
C LEU A 170 -14.20 17.68 6.95
N THR A 171 -14.27 18.45 5.86
CA THR A 171 -15.48 18.53 5.04
C THR A 171 -15.85 17.15 4.49
N LEU A 172 -14.88 16.32 4.08
CA LEU A 172 -15.17 14.99 3.54
C LEU A 172 -15.51 13.97 4.65
N ILE A 173 -14.78 14.03 5.77
CA ILE A 173 -14.95 13.11 6.91
C ILE A 173 -16.32 13.33 7.59
N LEU A 174 -16.68 14.58 7.88
CA LEU A 174 -17.91 14.91 8.62
C LEU A 174 -19.17 14.84 7.75
N THR A 175 -19.11 15.17 6.46
CA THR A 175 -20.29 15.09 5.57
C THR A 175 -20.79 13.65 5.42
N ARG A 176 -19.92 12.65 5.56
CA ARG A 176 -20.31 11.21 5.53
C ARG A 176 -20.87 10.70 6.86
N VAL A 177 -20.48 11.29 7.99
CA VAL A 177 -21.00 10.94 9.33
C VAL A 177 -22.37 11.58 9.56
N LYS A 178 -22.55 12.86 9.22
CA LYS A 178 -23.83 13.56 9.38
C LYS A 178 -24.98 12.94 8.58
N LYS A 179 -24.70 12.42 7.36
CA LYS A 179 -25.73 11.78 6.54
C LYS A 179 -26.28 10.46 7.13
N ARG A 180 -25.58 9.84 8.09
CA ARG A 180 -26.05 8.62 8.78
C ARG A 180 -26.76 8.86 10.12
N VAL A 181 -26.69 10.08 10.67
CA VAL A 181 -27.28 10.42 11.97
C VAL A 181 -28.52 11.32 11.82
N GLY A 182 -28.83 11.77 10.59
CA GLY A 182 -29.97 12.64 10.28
C GLY A 182 -31.19 11.95 9.66
N GLU A 183 -31.20 10.62 9.59
CA GLU A 183 -32.37 9.82 9.14
C GLU A 183 -32.70 8.79 10.23
N SER A 184 -33.18 9.28 11.38
CA SER A 184 -33.94 8.52 12.38
C SER A 184 -34.80 9.47 13.19
#